data_AF-A0A941URZ2-F1
#
_entry.id   AF-A0A941URZ2-F1
#
_cell.length_a   1.000
_cell.length_b   1.000
_cell.length_c   1.000
_cell.angle_alpha   90.00
_cell.angle_beta   90.00
_cell.angle_gamma   90.00
#
_symmetry.space_group_name_H-M   'P 1'
#
loop_
_entity.id
_entity.type
_entity.pdbx_description
1 polymer ?
#
loop_
_entity_poly.entity_id
_entity_poly.type
_entity_poly.pdbx_seq_one_letter_code
_entity_poly.pdbx_strand_id
1 'polypeptide(L)'
;VLNISSGAGRRAIAGWAVYCAAKAGLDQLSRVMAEDEARRPNGAKVVSLAPGVIDTDMQGEIRSAEPTGFPDLPRFRELKASGQLASADDAAARVLAYLARFRELKASGQLASADDAAARVLAYLARPDFGANPVADVRDA
;
A
#
# COMPACT_ATOMS: atom_id res chain seq x y z
N VAL A 1 -7.66 6.20 12.25
CA VAL A 1 -8.02 4.93 11.61
C VAL A 1 -6.82 4.43 10.83
N LEU A 2 -6.36 3.21 11.11
CA LEU A 2 -5.31 2.55 10.36
C LEU A 2 -5.90 1.28 9.74
N ASN A 3 -5.98 1.25 8.41
CA ASN A 3 -6.44 0.10 7.66
C ASN A 3 -5.24 -0.77 7.25
N ILE A 4 -5.35 -2.08 7.44
CA ILE A 4 -4.32 -3.04 7.03
C ILE A 4 -4.59 -3.52 5.61
N SER A 5 -3.84 -2.95 4.68
CA SER A 5 -3.87 -3.27 3.25
C SER A 5 -2.76 -4.25 2.88
N SER A 6 -2.38 -4.30 1.61
CA SER A 6 -1.38 -5.21 1.06
C SER A 6 -0.70 -4.60 -0.16
N GLY A 7 0.55 -5.00 -0.41
CA GLY A 7 1.21 -4.70 -1.69
C GLY A 7 0.43 -5.24 -2.89
N ALA A 8 -0.41 -6.26 -2.70
CA ALA A 8 -1.31 -6.80 -3.72
C ALA A 8 -2.36 -5.78 -4.22
N GLY A 9 -2.67 -4.73 -3.44
CA GLY A 9 -3.52 -3.63 -3.90
C GLY A 9 -2.82 -2.65 -4.85
N ARG A 10 -1.51 -2.81 -5.06
CA ARG A 10 -0.65 -1.87 -5.79
C ARG A 10 0.13 -2.52 -6.93
N ARG A 11 0.07 -3.85 -7.05
CA ARG A 11 0.68 -4.61 -8.15
C ARG A 11 -0.27 -5.71 -8.60
N ALA A 12 -0.25 -6.01 -9.90
CA ALA A 12 -0.95 -7.18 -10.42
C ALA A 12 -0.27 -8.46 -9.92
N ILE A 13 -1.08 -9.42 -9.48
CA ILE A 13 -0.65 -10.78 -9.11
C ILE A 13 -1.62 -11.74 -9.79
N ALA A 14 -1.11 -12.58 -10.69
CA ALA A 14 -1.92 -13.59 -11.37
C ALA A 14 -2.57 -14.54 -10.35
N GLY A 15 -3.83 -14.91 -10.59
CA GLY A 15 -4.61 -15.76 -9.67
C GLY A 15 -5.21 -15.04 -8.45
N TRP A 16 -4.91 -13.75 -8.23
CA TRP A 16 -5.33 -13.00 -7.03
C TRP A 16 -6.28 -11.84 -7.34
N ALA A 17 -6.98 -11.87 -8.47
CA ALA A 17 -7.78 -10.73 -8.96
C ALA A 17 -8.70 -10.12 -7.90
N VAL A 18 -9.49 -10.94 -7.20
CA VAL A 18 -10.42 -10.48 -6.15
C VAL A 18 -9.68 -9.86 -4.96
N TYR A 19 -8.58 -10.48 -4.52
CA TYR A 19 -7.79 -9.99 -3.40
C TYR A 19 -7.09 -8.66 -3.75
N CYS A 20 -6.48 -8.58 -4.93
CA CYS A 20 -5.88 -7.36 -5.46
C CYS A 20 -6.91 -6.24 -5.57
N ALA A 21 -8.09 -6.51 -6.14
CA ALA A 21 -9.18 -5.54 -6.27
C ALA A 21 -9.67 -5.05 -4.90
N ALA A 22 -9.88 -5.95 -3.94
CA ALA A 22 -10.32 -5.58 -2.58
C ALA A 22 -9.29 -4.69 -1.87
N LYS A 23 -7.99 -5.01 -2.00
CA LYS A 23 -6.92 -4.23 -1.35
C LYS A 23 -6.66 -2.89 -2.06
N ALA A 24 -6.80 -2.83 -3.38
CA ALA A 24 -6.79 -1.57 -4.14
C ALA A 24 -7.99 -0.69 -3.75
N GLY A 25 -9.18 -1.29 -3.62
CA GLY A 25 -10.39 -0.63 -3.14
C GLY A 25 -10.23 -0.09 -1.71
N LEU A 26 -9.62 -0.86 -0.81
CA LEU A 26 -9.33 -0.40 0.56
C LEU A 26 -8.36 0.78 0.57
N ASP A 27 -7.33 0.76 -0.28
CA ASP A 27 -6.40 1.88 -0.45
C ASP A 27 -7.12 3.15 -0.92
N GLN A 28 -8.01 3.02 -1.91
CA GLN A 28 -8.79 4.15 -2.43
C GLN A 28 -9.82 4.64 -1.41
N LEU A 29 -10.51 3.74 -0.72
CA LEU A 29 -11.44 4.07 0.35
C LEU A 29 -10.75 4.89 1.44
N SER A 30 -9.57 4.46 1.89
CA SER A 30 -8.80 5.20 2.89
C SER A 30 -8.40 6.59 2.42
N ARG A 31 -8.08 6.78 1.14
CA ARG A 31 -7.78 8.10 0.57
C ARG A 31 -9.00 9.01 0.60
N VAL A 32 -10.15 8.53 0.10
CA VAL A 32 -11.41 9.30 0.12
C VAL A 32 -11.81 9.66 1.55
N MET A 33 -11.77 8.70 2.48
CA MET A 33 -12.07 8.98 3.89
C MET A 33 -11.13 10.01 4.51
N ALA A 34 -9.83 10.00 4.16
CA ALA A 34 -8.88 11.00 4.65
C ALA A 34 -9.25 12.42 4.17
N GLU A 35 -9.65 12.56 2.89
CA GLU A 35 -10.12 13.84 2.33
C GLU A 35 -11.43 14.30 2.99
N ASP A 36 -12.37 13.39 3.21
CA ASP A 36 -13.64 13.68 3.87
C ASP A 36 -13.45 14.16 5.32
N GLU A 37 -12.59 13.48 6.07
CA GLU A 37 -12.27 13.85 7.44
C GLU A 37 -11.47 15.17 7.50
N ALA A 38 -10.58 15.45 6.53
CA ALA A 38 -9.82 16.70 6.51
C ALA A 38 -10.71 17.96 6.47
N ARG A 39 -11.94 17.86 5.94
CA ARG A 39 -12.91 18.95 5.90
C ARG A 39 -13.65 19.18 7.23
N ARG A 40 -13.46 18.31 8.23
CA ARG A 40 -14.12 18.39 9.53
C ARG A 40 -13.20 19.08 10.55
N PRO A 41 -13.72 19.97 11.42
CA PRO A 41 -12.91 20.64 12.45
C PRO A 41 -12.09 19.69 13.34
N ASN A 42 -12.59 18.48 13.57
CA ASN A 42 -11.92 17.43 14.36
C ASN A 42 -11.85 16.10 13.59
N GLY A 43 -11.55 16.17 12.29
CA GLY A 43 -11.46 14.99 11.44
C GLY A 43 -10.44 13.95 11.90
N ALA A 44 -10.85 12.68 11.86
CA ALA A 44 -10.00 11.53 12.08
C ALA A 44 -8.89 11.46 11.00
N LYS A 45 -7.71 11.03 11.41
CA LYS A 45 -6.64 10.70 10.46
C LYS A 45 -6.82 9.28 9.97
N VAL A 46 -6.76 9.08 8.66
CA VAL A 46 -6.98 7.78 8.02
C VAL A 46 -5.73 7.41 7.22
N VAL A 47 -5.22 6.20 7.42
CA VAL A 47 -4.05 5.67 6.72
C VAL A 47 -4.34 4.24 6.26
N SER A 48 -3.93 3.90 5.04
CA SER A 48 -3.86 2.52 4.57
C SER A 48 -2.40 2.06 4.52
N LEU A 49 -2.08 1.00 5.26
CA LEU A 49 -0.72 0.49 5.40
C LEU A 49 -0.63 -0.94 4.87
N ALA A 50 0.34 -1.19 3.98
CA ALA A 50 0.72 -2.53 3.58
C ALA A 50 1.90 -2.98 4.47
N PRO A 51 1.74 -4.00 5.32
CA PRO A 51 2.75 -4.34 6.32
C PRO A 51 3.91 -5.20 5.75
N GLY A 52 3.85 -5.58 4.47
CA GLY A 52 4.83 -6.46 3.81
C GLY A 52 4.36 -7.91 3.75
N VAL A 53 5.27 -8.82 3.40
CA VAL A 53 5.01 -10.27 3.43
C VAL A 53 5.41 -10.78 4.81
N ILE A 54 4.43 -11.25 5.57
CA ILE A 54 4.58 -11.68 6.97
C ILE A 54 4.48 -13.20 7.02
N ASP A 55 5.24 -13.83 7.90
CA ASP A 55 5.16 -15.27 8.16
C ASP A 55 3.92 -15.59 9.01
N THR A 56 2.78 -15.71 8.34
CA THR A 56 1.48 -16.07 8.94
C THR A 56 0.92 -17.34 8.28
N ASP A 57 -0.15 -17.88 8.86
CA ASP A 57 -0.87 -19.04 8.29
C ASP A 57 -1.34 -18.81 6.85
N MET A 58 -1.79 -17.59 6.51
CA MET A 58 -2.09 -17.20 5.13
C MET A 58 -0.92 -17.47 4.16
N GLN A 59 0.33 -17.24 4.57
CA GLN A 59 1.51 -17.53 3.75
C GLN A 59 1.72 -19.05 3.63
N GLY A 60 1.33 -19.82 4.66
CA GLY A 60 1.24 -21.28 4.60
C GLY A 60 0.30 -21.75 3.48
N GLU A 61 -0.93 -21.24 3.45
CA GLU A 61 -1.93 -21.56 2.44
C GLU A 61 -1.48 -21.20 1.01
N ILE A 62 -0.83 -20.02 0.86
CA ILE A 62 -0.28 -19.59 -0.43
C ILE A 62 0.76 -20.59 -0.94
N ARG A 63 1.65 -21.09 -0.06
CA ARG A 63 2.71 -22.04 -0.43
C ARG A 63 2.19 -23.46 -0.71
N SER A 64 0.99 -23.79 -0.24
CA SER A 64 0.28 -25.05 -0.52
C SER A 64 -0.62 -24.98 -1.75
N ALA A 65 -0.71 -23.84 -2.45
CA ALA A 65 -1.52 -23.71 -3.66
C ALA A 65 -0.97 -24.55 -4.84
N GLU A 66 -1.85 -24.87 -5.79
CA GLU A 66 -1.49 -25.56 -7.02
C GLU A 66 -0.73 -24.62 -8.00
N PRO A 67 0.42 -25.05 -8.56
CA PRO A 67 1.25 -24.19 -9.41
C PRO A 67 0.52 -23.65 -10.66
N THR A 68 -0.40 -24.43 -11.21
CA THR A 68 -1.07 -24.16 -12.49
C THR A 68 -1.91 -22.89 -12.48
N GLY A 69 -2.43 -22.48 -11.31
CA GLY A 69 -3.24 -21.27 -11.14
C GLY A 69 -2.50 -20.10 -10.51
N PHE A 70 -1.24 -20.28 -10.09
CA PHE A 70 -0.50 -19.28 -9.32
C PHE A 70 0.98 -19.23 -9.70
N PRO A 71 1.33 -18.52 -10.79
CA PRO A 71 2.71 -18.43 -11.28
C PRO A 71 3.72 -17.85 -10.27
N ASP A 72 3.26 -17.02 -9.33
CA ASP A 72 4.10 -16.41 -8.29
C ASP A 72 4.46 -17.40 -7.15
N LEU A 73 3.92 -18.63 -7.14
CA LEU A 73 4.16 -19.64 -6.10
C LEU A 73 5.66 -19.87 -5.77
N PRO A 74 6.57 -20.03 -6.75
CA PRO A 74 8.00 -20.23 -6.46
C PRO A 74 8.60 -19.08 -5.64
N ARG A 75 8.19 -17.84 -5.91
CA ARG A 75 8.65 -16.67 -5.15
C ARG A 75 8.24 -16.74 -3.68
N PHE A 76 7.01 -17.16 -3.37
CA PHE A 76 6.55 -17.25 -1.99
C PHE A 76 7.24 -18.36 -1.20
N ARG A 77 7.64 -19.45 -1.88
CA ARG A 77 8.47 -20.51 -1.31
C ARG A 77 9.89 -20.02 -1.04
N GLU A 78 10.49 -19.31 -2.00
CA GLU A 78 11.83 -18.72 -1.85
C GLU A 78 11.90 -17.76 -0.67
N LEU A 79 10.93 -16.85 -0.52
CA LEU A 79 10.88 -15.90 0.60
C LEU A 79 10.94 -16.59 1.98
N LYS A 80 10.34 -17.78 2.12
CA LYS A 80 10.41 -18.59 3.34
C LYS A 80 11.77 -19.27 3.48
N ALA A 81 12.26 -19.88 2.40
CA ALA A 81 13.54 -20.59 2.39
C ALA A 81 14.72 -19.66 2.70
N SER A 82 14.67 -18.42 2.23
CA SER A 82 15.70 -17.41 2.44
C SER A 82 15.53 -16.59 3.73
N GLY A 83 14.54 -16.91 4.57
CA GLY A 83 14.28 -16.19 5.83
C GLY A 83 13.87 -14.72 5.66
N GLN A 84 13.28 -14.35 4.53
CA GLN A 84 12.94 -12.96 4.18
C GLN A 84 11.55 -12.51 4.67
N LEU A 85 10.86 -13.36 5.45
CA LEU A 85 9.55 -13.04 6.03
C LEU A 85 9.71 -12.39 7.39
N ALA A 86 9.04 -11.26 7.59
CA ALA A 86 8.94 -10.67 8.91
C ALA A 86 8.06 -11.54 9.82
N SER A 87 8.39 -11.62 11.11
CA SER A 87 7.47 -12.17 12.11
C SER A 87 6.27 -11.24 12.30
N ALA A 88 5.18 -11.78 12.88
CA ALA A 88 4.02 -10.96 13.23
C ALA A 88 4.39 -9.84 14.24
N ASP A 89 5.27 -10.14 15.19
CA ASP A 89 5.74 -9.18 16.18
C ASP A 89 6.57 -8.06 15.54
N ASP A 90 7.47 -8.40 14.61
CA ASP A 90 8.24 -7.40 13.86
C ASP A 90 7.33 -6.51 13.01
N ALA A 91 6.32 -7.10 12.36
CA ALA A 91 5.34 -6.36 11.60
C ALA A 91 4.54 -5.41 12.49
N ALA A 92 4.10 -5.86 13.67
CA ALA A 92 3.41 -5.03 14.65
C ALA A 92 4.30 -3.89 15.17
N ALA A 93 5.56 -4.16 15.50
CA ALA A 93 6.52 -3.16 15.94
C ALA A 93 6.73 -2.07 14.87
N ARG A 94 6.84 -2.46 13.60
CA ARG A 94 6.96 -1.53 12.46
C ARG A 94 5.71 -0.67 12.30
N VAL A 95 4.52 -1.26 12.46
CA VAL A 95 3.24 -0.53 12.41
C VAL A 95 3.18 0.53 13.51
N LEU A 96 3.56 0.18 14.74
CA LEU A 96 3.59 1.12 15.87
C LEU A 96 4.60 2.25 15.65
N ALA A 97 5.80 1.93 15.15
CA ALA A 97 6.80 2.93 14.79
C ALA A 97 6.31 3.90 13.71
N TYR A 98 5.58 3.40 12.71
CA TYR A 98 4.98 4.23 11.67
C TYR A 98 3.93 5.20 12.25
N LEU A 99 3.08 4.72 13.17
CA LEU A 99 2.11 5.57 13.87
C LEU A 99 2.80 6.65 14.71
N ALA A 100 3.89 6.32 15.40
CA ALA A 100 4.66 7.29 16.18
C ALA A 100 5.27 8.38 15.29
N ARG A 101 5.94 7.99 14.19
CA ARG A 101 6.54 8.92 13.22
C ARG A 101 5.50 9.84 12.59
N PHE A 102 4.31 9.31 12.25
CA PHE A 102 3.24 10.13 11.70
C PHE A 102 2.77 11.21 12.68
N ARG A 103 2.67 10.89 13.97
CA ARG A 103 2.33 11.88 15.02
C ARG A 103 3.38 12.98 15.11
N GLU A 104 4.65 12.62 14.98
CA GLU A 104 5.77 13.57 15.01
C GLU A 104 5.78 14.51 13.80
N LEU A 105 5.69 13.97 12.57
CA LEU A 105 5.64 14.79 11.34
C LEU A 105 4.48 15.81 11.36
N LYS A 106 3.35 15.44 11.98
CA LYS A 106 2.23 16.36 12.17
C LYS A 106 2.58 17.45 13.18
N ALA A 107 3.17 17.09 14.32
CA ALA A 107 3.53 18.05 15.36
C ALA A 107 4.59 19.06 14.87
N SER A 108 5.48 18.64 13.97
CA SER A 108 6.53 19.47 13.38
C SER A 108 6.11 20.22 12.11
N GLY A 109 4.86 20.05 11.63
CA GLY A 109 4.36 20.72 10.42
C GLY A 109 5.00 20.24 9.10
N GLN A 110 5.60 19.05 9.07
CA GLN A 110 6.37 18.52 7.94
C GLN A 110 5.51 17.75 6.91
N LEU A 111 4.21 18.02 6.85
CA LEU A 111 3.32 17.43 5.84
C LEU A 111 3.27 18.34 4.60
N ALA A 112 3.26 17.75 3.41
CA ALA A 112 3.24 18.49 2.15
C ALA A 112 1.95 19.33 2.00
N SER A 113 2.07 20.49 1.34
CA SER A 113 0.95 21.39 1.04
C SER A 113 0.14 20.92 -0.18
N ALA A 114 -1.05 21.50 -0.38
CA ALA A 114 -1.88 21.24 -1.56
C ALA A 114 -1.20 21.75 -2.85
N ASP A 115 -0.47 22.86 -2.77
CA ASP A 115 0.24 23.45 -3.90
C ASP A 115 1.43 22.58 -4.35
N ASP A 116 2.16 21.98 -3.41
CA ASP A 116 3.22 21.01 -3.71
C ASP A 116 2.69 19.76 -4.43
N ALA A 117 1.47 19.33 -4.08
CA ALA A 117 0.80 18.23 -4.75
C ALA A 117 0.37 18.61 -6.18
N ALA A 118 -0.17 19.82 -6.38
CA ALA A 118 -0.59 20.32 -7.69
C ALA A 118 0.59 20.50 -8.66
N ALA A 119 1.75 20.96 -8.17
CA ALA A 119 2.95 21.10 -8.99
C ALA A 119 3.44 19.75 -9.55
N ARG A 120 3.40 18.69 -8.73
CA ARG A 120 3.74 17.32 -9.15
C ARG A 120 2.77 16.76 -10.20
N VAL A 121 1.52 17.25 -10.21
CA VAL A 121 0.52 16.82 -11.19
C VAL A 121 0.83 17.35 -12.59
N LEU A 122 1.18 18.63 -12.68
CA LEU A 122 1.48 19.27 -13.97
C LEU A 122 2.75 18.71 -14.60
N ALA A 123 3.73 18.37 -13.77
CA ALA A 123 4.97 17.78 -14.23
C ALA A 123 4.68 16.43 -14.91
N TYR A 124 3.84 15.56 -14.32
CA TYR A 124 3.40 14.29 -14.96
C TYR A 124 2.89 14.38 -16.37
N LEU A 125 1.97 15.32 -16.60
CA LEU A 125 1.32 15.48 -17.89
C LEU A 125 2.30 15.83 -19.00
N ALA A 126 3.48 16.36 -18.66
CA ALA A 126 4.50 16.79 -19.60
C ALA A 126 5.49 15.66 -20.00
N ARG A 127 5.35 14.45 -19.45
CA ARG A 127 6.28 13.33 -19.74
C ARG A 127 6.20 12.83 -21.19
N PRO A 128 7.34 12.51 -21.85
CA PRO A 128 7.36 11.95 -23.21
C PRO A 128 6.69 10.58 -23.35
N ASP A 129 6.59 9.83 -22.25
CA ASP A 129 5.98 8.49 -22.18
C ASP A 129 4.58 8.51 -21.55
N PHE A 130 3.95 9.69 -21.48
CA PHE A 130 2.56 9.82 -21.03
C PHE A 130 1.62 8.93 -21.87
N GLY A 131 0.88 8.05 -21.19
CA GLY A 131 -0.01 7.07 -21.82
C GLY A 131 0.59 5.68 -22.08
N ALA A 132 1.89 5.46 -21.85
CA ALA A 132 2.52 4.13 -21.99
C ALA A 132 2.13 3.14 -20.88
N ASN A 133 1.63 3.64 -19.73
CA ASN A 133 1.12 2.84 -18.63
C ASN A 133 -0.43 2.91 -18.61
N PRO A 134 -1.15 1.78 -18.74
CA PRO A 134 -2.62 1.78 -18.89
C PRO A 134 -3.39 2.19 -17.62
N VAL A 135 -2.70 2.26 -16.47
CA VAL A 135 -3.18 2.98 -15.28
C VAL A 135 -2.22 4.14 -15.04
N ALA A 136 -2.40 5.18 -15.85
CA ALA A 136 -1.62 6.41 -15.75
C ALA A 136 -2.17 7.27 -14.61
N ASP A 137 -1.29 7.68 -13.69
CA ASP A 137 -1.62 8.57 -12.59
C ASP A 137 -1.01 9.93 -12.87
N VAL A 138 -1.85 10.97 -12.89
CA VAL A 138 -1.48 12.32 -13.26
C VAL A 138 -0.37 12.95 -12.39
N ARG A 139 0.24 12.23 -11.44
CA ARG A 139 1.27 12.68 -10.48
C ARG A 139 2.68 12.15 -10.75
N ASP A 140 2.88 11.22 -11.66
CA ASP A 140 4.19 10.55 -11.81
C ASP A 140 5.21 11.29 -12.70
N ALA A 141 5.22 12.62 -12.82
CA ALA A 141 6.41 13.29 -13.36
C ALA A 141 6.81 14.58 -12.72
#